data_AF-A0A1U8I8B8-F1
#
_entry.id   AF-A0A1U8I8B8-F1
#
_cell.length_a   1.000
_cell.length_b   1.000
_cell.length_c   1.000
_cell.angle_alpha   90.00
_cell.angle_beta   90.00
_cell.angle_gamma   90.00
#
_symmetry.space_group_name_H-M   'P 1'
#
loop_
_entity.id
_entity.type
_entity.pdbx_description
1 polymer ?
#
loop_
_entity_poly.entity_id
_entity_poly.type
_entity_poly.pdbx_seq_one_letter_code
_entity_poly.pdbx_strand_id
1 'polypeptide(L)'
;MDQELDPYICGCIIEFLVRYSPDDMHVKKVIEAFPPLKPRPQLKKAVLLRTMRTEVYAGDVSEKILDALEKIGRIDSNQGLPIPDSMKEAYCAVALECTVKYLPGDTDTCGGKYLDAVDRIWRGRIQDLERSKASDLVFDQLRNRRLQVEAAATGDEDAVRSLSAINTRGYAIVCLRRYLREASGSMKPPVLEQACLKLGRLNLGS
;
A
#
# COMPACT_ATOMS: atom_id res chain seq x y z
N MET A 1 -23.37 25.56 24.99
CA MET A 1 -22.87 25.82 23.63
C MET A 1 -21.74 24.84 23.41
N ASP A 2 -22.03 23.70 22.80
CA ASP A 2 -20.97 22.77 22.39
C ASP A 2 -20.25 23.42 21.22
N GLN A 3 -19.07 23.96 21.49
CA GLN A 3 -18.25 24.60 20.47
C GLN A 3 -17.66 23.47 19.63
N GLU A 4 -18.34 23.13 18.54
CA GLU A 4 -17.90 22.09 17.63
C GLU A 4 -16.53 22.49 17.05
N LEU A 5 -15.55 21.60 17.20
CA LEU A 5 -14.18 21.87 16.76
C LEU A 5 -14.15 21.97 15.24
N ASP A 6 -13.44 22.97 14.70
CA ASP A 6 -13.37 23.20 13.27
C ASP A 6 -12.89 21.92 12.52
N PRO A 7 -13.59 21.49 11.44
CA PRO A 7 -13.25 20.26 10.73
C PRO A 7 -11.82 20.23 10.16
N TYR A 8 -11.25 21.39 9.81
CA TYR A 8 -9.86 21.46 9.36
C TYR A 8 -8.89 21.22 10.53
N ILE A 9 -9.15 21.81 11.70
CA ILE A 9 -8.38 21.56 12.92
C ILE A 9 -8.45 20.08 13.32
N CYS A 10 -9.64 19.47 13.30
CA CYS A 10 -9.81 18.02 13.51
C CYS A 10 -8.94 17.21 12.56
N GLY A 11 -8.95 17.56 11.27
CA GLY A 11 -8.14 16.89 10.26
C GLY A 11 -6.63 16.98 10.55
N CYS A 12 -6.15 18.10 11.08
CA CYS A 12 -4.75 18.29 11.50
C CYS A 12 -4.38 17.42 12.70
N ILE A 13 -5.25 17.35 13.70
CA ILE A 13 -5.07 16.50 14.89
C ILE A 13 -5.02 15.03 14.51
N ILE A 14 -6.00 14.56 13.72
CA ILE A 14 -6.04 13.14 13.30
C ILE A 14 -4.82 12.80 12.46
N GLU A 15 -4.40 13.65 11.52
CA GLU A 15 -3.20 13.38 10.72
C GLU A 15 -1.96 13.20 11.60
N PHE A 16 -1.78 14.06 12.59
CA PHE A 16 -0.67 13.96 13.53
C PHE A 16 -0.72 12.63 14.31
N LEU A 17 -1.89 12.28 14.85
CA LEU A 17 -2.08 11.05 15.62
C LEU A 17 -1.88 9.79 14.76
N VAL A 18 -2.39 9.76 13.53
CA VAL A 18 -2.21 8.64 12.59
C VAL A 18 -0.73 8.42 12.29
N ARG A 19 0.08 9.47 12.23
CA ARG A 19 1.51 9.33 11.91
C ARG A 19 2.37 8.95 13.11
N TYR A 20 2.06 9.50 14.29
CA TYR A 20 2.95 9.42 15.45
C TYR A 20 2.45 8.56 16.60
N SER A 21 1.15 8.23 16.67
CA SER A 21 0.65 7.34 17.73
C SER A 21 1.27 5.95 17.58
N PRO A 22 1.80 5.34 18.66
CA PRO A 22 2.26 3.96 18.63
C PRO A 22 1.11 2.95 18.66
N ASP A 23 -0.10 3.37 19.07
CA ASP A 23 -1.24 2.49 19.30
C ASP A 23 -2.31 2.64 18.21
N ASP A 24 -2.51 1.57 17.43
CA ASP A 24 -3.52 1.46 16.38
C ASP A 24 -4.96 1.49 16.91
N MET A 25 -5.21 0.92 18.09
CA MET A 25 -6.53 0.92 18.71
C MET A 25 -6.94 2.33 19.13
N HIS A 26 -5.99 3.11 19.65
CA HIS A 26 -6.23 4.53 19.94
C HIS A 26 -6.51 5.32 18.67
N VAL A 27 -5.73 5.13 17.60
CA VAL A 27 -5.97 5.82 16.32
C VAL A 27 -7.34 5.49 15.75
N LYS A 28 -7.77 4.23 15.81
CA LYS A 28 -9.09 3.81 15.32
C LYS A 28 -10.22 4.49 16.10
N LYS A 29 -10.17 4.44 17.44
CA LYS A 29 -11.17 5.11 18.30
C LYS A 29 -11.24 6.61 18.04
N VAL A 30 -10.09 7.25 17.86
CA VAL A 30 -9.98 8.67 17.51
C VAL A 30 -10.69 8.91 16.18
N ILE A 31 -10.36 8.18 15.11
CA ILE A 31 -11.01 8.34 13.79
C ILE A 31 -12.54 8.18 13.88
N GLU A 32 -13.03 7.20 14.65
CA GLU A 32 -14.45 6.93 14.86
C GLU A 32 -15.17 8.04 15.66
N ALA A 33 -14.46 8.72 16.55
CA ALA A 33 -15.01 9.77 17.40
C ALA A 33 -15.13 11.14 16.72
N PHE A 34 -14.43 11.37 15.59
CA PHE A 34 -14.51 12.65 14.87
C PHE A 34 -15.66 12.66 13.85
N PRO A 35 -16.28 13.84 13.60
CA PRO A 35 -17.32 13.97 12.58
C PRO A 35 -16.78 13.62 11.18
N PRO A 36 -17.65 13.34 10.19
CA PRO A 36 -17.23 13.01 8.83
C PRO A 36 -16.39 14.12 8.20
N LEU A 37 -15.07 13.99 8.27
CA LEU A 37 -14.16 14.96 7.68
C LEU A 37 -14.09 14.73 6.17
N LYS A 38 -14.03 15.80 5.37
CA LYS A 38 -13.54 15.72 3.99
C LYS A 38 -12.04 15.39 4.07
N PRO A 39 -11.61 14.14 3.87
CA PRO A 39 -10.29 13.75 4.33
C PRO A 39 -9.24 14.31 3.37
N ARG A 40 -8.28 15.06 3.91
CA ARG A 40 -7.17 15.64 3.15
C ARG A 40 -6.37 14.53 2.48
N PRO A 41 -5.81 14.73 1.26
CA PRO A 41 -5.03 13.71 0.56
C PRO A 41 -3.90 13.13 1.43
N GLN A 42 -3.22 13.99 2.20
CA GLN A 42 -2.15 13.59 3.13
C GLN A 42 -2.66 12.69 4.26
N LEU A 43 -3.84 13.00 4.83
CA LEU A 43 -4.47 12.16 5.84
C LEU A 43 -4.86 10.79 5.26
N LYS A 44 -5.46 10.76 4.06
CA LYS A 44 -5.80 9.49 3.38
C LYS A 44 -4.55 8.63 3.14
N LYS A 45 -3.47 9.24 2.63
CA LYS A 45 -2.20 8.57 2.40
C LYS A 45 -1.60 8.06 3.71
N ALA A 46 -1.61 8.87 4.78
CA ALA A 46 -1.12 8.46 6.10
C ALA A 46 -1.86 7.23 6.66
N VAL A 47 -3.19 7.22 6.55
CA VAL A 47 -4.02 6.09 7.01
C VAL A 47 -3.68 4.82 6.21
N LEU A 48 -3.60 4.90 4.88
CA LEU A 48 -3.25 3.76 4.03
C LEU A 48 -1.85 3.21 4.35
N LEU A 49 -0.85 4.08 4.50
CA LEU A 49 0.51 3.68 4.88
C LEU A 49 0.55 3.04 6.26
N ARG A 50 -0.24 3.53 7.21
CA ARG A 50 -0.36 2.93 8.55
C ARG A 50 -0.98 1.54 8.47
N THR A 51 -2.10 1.37 7.77
CA THR A 51 -2.74 0.05 7.58
C THR A 51 -1.77 -0.97 6.97
N MET A 52 -1.08 -0.58 5.90
CA MET A 52 -0.07 -1.44 5.27
C MET A 52 1.06 -1.79 6.25
N ARG A 53 1.51 -0.84 7.06
CA ARG A 53 2.55 -1.05 8.06
C ARG A 53 2.10 -2.07 9.12
N THR A 54 0.87 -1.98 9.61
CA THR A 54 0.29 -2.95 10.55
C THR A 54 0.26 -4.36 9.97
N GLU A 55 -0.24 -4.53 8.73
CA GLU A 55 -0.24 -5.84 8.04
C GLU A 55 1.19 -6.38 7.87
N VAL A 56 2.13 -5.55 7.41
CA VAL A 56 3.53 -5.94 7.20
C VAL A 56 4.24 -6.33 8.50
N TYR A 57 3.91 -5.69 9.63
CA TYR A 57 4.45 -6.08 10.93
C TYR A 57 3.89 -7.40 11.45
N ALA A 58 2.62 -7.70 11.16
CA ALA A 58 2.03 -9.02 11.41
C ALA A 58 2.60 -10.11 10.47
N GLY A 59 3.35 -9.70 9.43
CA GLY A 59 3.88 -10.60 8.40
C GLY A 59 2.84 -10.98 7.36
N ASP A 60 1.71 -10.26 7.30
CA ASP A 60 0.62 -10.53 6.38
C ASP A 60 0.83 -9.80 5.05
N VAL A 61 0.50 -10.51 3.96
CA VAL A 61 0.51 -9.97 2.60
C VAL A 61 -0.80 -10.35 1.93
N SER A 62 -1.63 -9.34 1.68
CA SER A 62 -2.99 -9.52 1.17
C SER A 62 -3.27 -8.62 -0.04
N GLU A 63 -4.31 -8.94 -0.81
CA GLU A 63 -4.75 -8.09 -1.94
C GLU A 63 -5.21 -6.69 -1.50
N LYS A 64 -5.54 -6.50 -0.21
CA LYS A 64 -5.84 -5.17 0.35
C LYS A 64 -4.64 -4.22 0.25
N ILE A 65 -3.42 -4.77 0.27
CA ILE A 65 -2.21 -4.00 0.07
C ILE A 65 -2.12 -3.48 -1.38
N LEU A 66 -2.56 -4.27 -2.37
CA LEU A 66 -2.66 -3.79 -3.76
C LEU A 66 -3.66 -2.63 -3.87
N ASP A 67 -4.82 -2.75 -3.19
CA ASP A 67 -5.82 -1.66 -3.13
C ASP A 67 -5.24 -0.39 -2.51
N ALA A 68 -4.48 -0.54 -1.42
CA ALA A 68 -3.84 0.58 -0.75
C ALA A 68 -2.80 1.24 -1.64
N LEU A 69 -1.94 0.46 -2.30
CA LEU A 69 -0.94 0.97 -3.23
C LEU A 69 -1.61 1.74 -4.37
N GLU A 70 -2.60 1.18 -5.07
CA GLU A 70 -3.28 1.92 -6.15
C GLU A 70 -3.96 3.21 -5.67
N LYS A 71 -4.57 3.20 -4.48
CA LYS A 71 -5.16 4.41 -3.90
C LYS A 71 -4.10 5.46 -3.59
N ILE A 72 -2.94 5.06 -3.07
CA ILE A 72 -1.81 5.98 -2.86
C ILE A 72 -1.30 6.52 -4.20
N GLY A 73 -1.18 5.67 -5.21
CA GLY A 73 -0.75 6.08 -6.56
C GLY A 73 -1.68 7.14 -7.13
N ARG A 74 -3.01 6.94 -7.03
CA ARG A 74 -4.00 7.96 -7.44
C ARG A 74 -3.90 9.24 -6.62
N ILE A 75 -3.66 9.14 -5.30
CA ILE A 75 -3.45 10.33 -4.45
C ILE A 75 -2.23 11.11 -4.93
N ASP A 76 -1.11 10.43 -5.17
CA ASP A 76 0.15 11.04 -5.57
C ASP A 76 0.05 11.67 -6.98
N SER A 77 -0.54 10.96 -7.95
CA SER A 77 -0.78 11.48 -9.30
C SER A 77 -1.68 12.71 -9.30
N ASN A 78 -2.75 12.74 -8.49
CA ASN A 78 -3.61 13.92 -8.32
C ASN A 78 -2.87 15.12 -7.71
N GLN A 79 -1.73 14.89 -7.06
CA GLN A 79 -0.84 15.92 -6.53
C GLN A 79 0.37 16.21 -7.44
N GLY A 80 0.42 15.62 -8.64
CA GLY A 80 1.53 15.76 -9.58
C GLY A 80 2.81 15.06 -9.15
N LEU A 81 2.72 14.09 -8.21
CA LEU A 81 3.87 13.32 -7.74
C LEU A 81 4.03 12.05 -8.57
N PRO A 82 5.25 11.71 -9.02
CA PRO A 82 5.50 10.47 -9.74
C PRO A 82 5.40 9.26 -8.81
N ILE A 83 5.09 8.09 -9.39
CA ILE A 83 5.08 6.82 -8.67
C ILE A 83 6.54 6.35 -8.49
N PRO A 84 7.04 6.20 -7.25
CA PRO A 84 8.42 5.81 -7.02
C PRO A 84 8.63 4.33 -7.37
N ASP A 85 9.85 3.97 -7.77
CA ASP A 85 10.16 2.59 -8.18
C ASP A 85 10.00 1.60 -7.03
N SER A 86 10.21 2.02 -5.78
CA SER A 86 9.94 1.18 -4.62
C SER A 86 8.48 0.75 -4.51
N MET A 87 7.56 1.59 -4.94
CA MET A 87 6.13 1.29 -4.97
C MET A 87 5.80 0.28 -6.07
N LYS A 88 6.40 0.45 -7.26
CA LYS A 88 6.22 -0.47 -8.40
C LYS A 88 6.72 -1.87 -8.05
N GLU A 89 7.91 -1.96 -7.45
CA GLU A 89 8.47 -3.23 -6.99
C GLU A 89 7.64 -3.86 -5.88
N ALA A 90 7.17 -3.08 -4.90
CA ALA A 90 6.27 -3.57 -3.85
C ALA A 90 4.95 -4.10 -4.42
N TYR A 91 4.35 -3.37 -5.37
CA TYR A 91 3.13 -3.80 -6.05
C TYR A 91 3.33 -5.13 -6.79
N CYS A 92 4.43 -5.25 -7.55
CA CYS A 92 4.77 -6.49 -8.25
C CYS A 92 4.99 -7.66 -7.28
N ALA A 93 5.71 -7.43 -6.18
CA ALA A 93 6.00 -8.48 -5.20
C ALA A 93 4.73 -8.96 -4.47
N VAL A 94 3.81 -8.05 -4.13
CA VAL A 94 2.52 -8.39 -3.49
C VAL A 94 1.62 -9.14 -4.46
N ALA A 95 1.53 -8.72 -5.72
CA ALA A 95 0.75 -9.43 -6.74
C ALA A 95 1.25 -10.86 -6.91
N LEU A 96 2.58 -11.04 -6.93
CA LEU A 96 3.21 -12.34 -7.02
C LEU A 96 2.90 -13.21 -5.80
N GLU A 97 3.10 -12.70 -4.58
CA GLU A 97 2.77 -13.44 -3.35
C GLU A 97 1.30 -13.82 -3.26
N CYS A 98 0.38 -12.90 -3.59
CA CYS A 98 -1.05 -13.17 -3.56
C CYS A 98 -1.51 -14.22 -4.57
N THR A 99 -0.66 -14.59 -5.53
CA THR A 99 -0.94 -15.58 -6.57
C THR A 99 -0.17 -16.87 -6.32
N VAL A 100 1.16 -16.79 -6.23
CA VAL A 100 2.07 -17.94 -6.13
C VAL A 100 1.91 -18.72 -4.83
N LYS A 101 1.40 -18.11 -3.76
CA LYS A 101 1.10 -18.86 -2.52
C LYS A 101 0.09 -20.00 -2.70
N TYR A 102 -0.69 -20.00 -3.79
CA TYR A 102 -1.62 -21.06 -4.15
C TYR A 102 -1.03 -22.10 -5.10
N LEU A 103 0.20 -21.88 -5.58
CA LEU A 103 0.89 -22.76 -6.53
C LEU A 103 1.38 -24.08 -5.88
N PRO A 104 1.90 -24.10 -4.64
CA PRO A 104 2.24 -25.35 -3.95
C PRO A 104 0.97 -26.02 -3.43
N GLY A 105 0.49 -27.06 -4.10
CA GLY A 105 -0.61 -27.90 -3.60
C GLY A 105 -1.13 -28.89 -4.64
N ASP A 106 -1.39 -30.11 -4.18
CA ASP A 106 -1.89 -31.23 -4.98
C ASP A 106 -3.27 -30.97 -5.63
N THR A 107 -3.59 -31.79 -6.61
CA THR A 107 -4.03 -31.42 -7.97
C THR A 107 -5.53 -31.21 -8.20
N ASP A 108 -6.36 -31.05 -7.17
CA ASP A 108 -7.82 -30.90 -7.40
C ASP A 108 -8.44 -29.61 -6.86
N THR A 109 -7.85 -28.98 -5.83
CA THR A 109 -8.43 -27.77 -5.19
C THR A 109 -7.52 -26.55 -5.25
N CYS A 110 -6.20 -26.74 -5.35
CA CYS A 110 -5.24 -25.62 -5.41
C CYS A 110 -5.10 -25.02 -6.81
N GLY A 111 -5.27 -25.82 -7.88
CA GLY A 111 -5.27 -25.32 -9.26
C GLY A 111 -6.36 -24.27 -9.50
N GLY A 112 -7.56 -24.47 -8.96
CA GLY A 112 -8.65 -23.49 -9.03
C GLY A 112 -8.30 -22.16 -8.34
N LYS A 113 -7.75 -22.20 -7.13
CA LYS A 113 -7.37 -20.98 -6.39
C LYS A 113 -6.26 -20.19 -7.06
N TYR A 114 -5.31 -20.88 -7.69
CA TYR A 114 -4.27 -20.24 -8.47
C TYR A 114 -4.86 -19.55 -9.69
N LEU A 115 -5.66 -20.27 -10.50
CA LEU A 115 -6.34 -19.71 -11.68
C LEU A 115 -7.23 -18.51 -11.31
N ASP A 116 -8.03 -18.62 -10.25
CA ASP A 116 -8.86 -17.51 -9.75
C ASP A 116 -8.02 -16.28 -9.38
N ALA A 117 -6.84 -16.48 -8.78
CA ALA A 117 -5.92 -15.39 -8.48
C ALA A 117 -5.28 -14.80 -9.75
N VAL A 118 -4.94 -15.64 -10.74
CA VAL A 118 -4.47 -15.18 -12.06
C VAL A 118 -5.52 -14.31 -12.74
N ASP A 119 -6.76 -14.76 -12.79
CA ASP A 119 -7.85 -14.04 -13.42
C ASP A 119 -8.15 -12.73 -12.71
N ARG A 120 -8.28 -12.74 -11.37
CA ARG A 120 -8.60 -11.54 -10.59
C ARG A 120 -7.47 -10.50 -10.61
N ILE A 121 -6.23 -10.92 -10.36
CA ILE A 121 -5.10 -10.01 -10.14
C ILE A 121 -4.44 -9.63 -11.48
N TRP A 122 -4.15 -10.60 -12.34
CA TRP A 122 -3.29 -10.37 -13.50
C TRP A 122 -4.11 -10.02 -14.75
N ARG A 123 -5.15 -10.81 -15.07
CA ARG A 123 -6.01 -10.59 -16.24
C ARG A 123 -7.11 -9.55 -16.02
N GLY A 124 -7.53 -9.34 -14.77
CA GLY A 124 -8.42 -8.25 -14.39
C GLY A 124 -7.62 -7.01 -14.01
N ARG A 125 -7.24 -6.94 -12.74
CA ARG A 125 -6.69 -5.75 -12.09
C ARG A 125 -5.47 -5.13 -12.80
N ILE A 126 -4.41 -5.93 -13.06
CA ILE A 126 -3.17 -5.43 -13.70
C ILE A 126 -3.40 -5.07 -15.16
N GLN A 127 -4.14 -5.89 -15.90
CA GLN A 127 -4.47 -5.61 -17.29
C GLN A 127 -5.27 -4.31 -17.45
N ASP A 128 -6.21 -4.04 -16.56
CA ASP A 128 -7.02 -2.82 -16.60
C ASP A 128 -6.21 -1.58 -16.24
N LEU A 129 -5.27 -1.69 -15.28
CA LEU A 129 -4.30 -0.63 -14.99
C LEU A 129 -3.44 -0.31 -16.22
N GLU A 130 -2.98 -1.33 -16.94
CA GLU A 130 -2.17 -1.16 -18.14
C GLU A 130 -2.95 -0.48 -19.28
N ARG A 131 -4.19 -0.94 -19.53
CA ARG A 131 -5.06 -0.39 -20.58
C ARG A 131 -5.46 1.04 -20.32
N SER A 132 -5.79 1.36 -19.06
CA SER A 132 -6.24 2.71 -18.70
C SER A 132 -5.12 3.74 -18.76
N LYS A 133 -3.84 3.32 -18.72
CA LYS A 133 -2.66 4.19 -18.57
C LYS A 133 -2.82 5.20 -17.41
N ALA A 134 -3.69 4.89 -16.46
CA ALA A 134 -4.04 5.78 -15.36
C ALA A 134 -2.99 5.73 -14.24
N SER A 135 -1.99 4.84 -14.36
CA SER A 135 -0.96 4.64 -13.36
C SER A 135 0.32 4.08 -13.97
N ASP A 136 1.47 4.65 -13.60
CA ASP A 136 2.80 4.13 -13.95
C ASP A 136 3.22 2.91 -13.11
N LEU A 137 2.27 2.26 -12.42
CA LEU A 137 2.51 1.02 -11.67
C LEU A 137 2.87 -0.16 -12.57
N VAL A 138 2.44 -0.14 -13.85
CA VAL A 138 2.72 -1.22 -14.80
C VAL A 138 4.02 -0.94 -15.56
N PHE A 139 5.07 -1.65 -15.16
CA PHE A 139 6.42 -1.58 -15.73
C PHE A 139 6.88 -2.95 -16.22
N ASP A 140 8.05 -3.01 -16.87
CA ASP A 140 8.47 -4.19 -17.63
C ASP A 140 8.65 -5.44 -16.76
N GLN A 141 9.13 -5.29 -15.53
CA GLN A 141 9.22 -6.44 -14.62
C GLN A 141 7.83 -7.01 -14.28
N LEU A 142 6.82 -6.16 -14.10
CA LEU A 142 5.45 -6.61 -13.84
C LEU A 142 4.88 -7.36 -15.06
N ARG A 143 5.15 -6.86 -16.28
CA ARG A 143 4.76 -7.55 -17.53
C ARG A 143 5.43 -8.91 -17.66
N ASN A 144 6.72 -8.99 -17.39
CA ASN A 144 7.46 -10.26 -17.43
C ASN A 144 6.95 -11.25 -16.38
N ARG A 145 6.62 -10.78 -15.16
CA ARG A 145 6.01 -11.63 -14.13
C ARG A 145 4.62 -12.10 -14.52
N ARG A 146 3.82 -11.25 -15.17
CA ARG A 146 2.52 -11.63 -15.70
C ARG A 146 2.62 -12.80 -16.67
N LEU A 147 3.54 -12.72 -17.64
CA LEU A 147 3.75 -13.81 -18.61
C LEU A 147 4.14 -15.12 -17.92
N GLN A 148 5.03 -15.07 -16.92
CA GLN A 148 5.41 -16.27 -16.16
C GLN A 148 4.24 -16.88 -15.37
N VAL A 149 3.42 -16.04 -14.73
CA VAL A 149 2.24 -16.48 -13.99
C VAL A 149 1.19 -17.07 -14.93
N GLU A 150 0.96 -16.44 -16.08
CA GLU A 150 0.02 -16.94 -17.08
C GLU A 150 0.51 -18.25 -17.73
N ALA A 151 1.82 -18.42 -17.95
CA ALA A 151 2.39 -19.67 -18.45
C ALA A 151 2.23 -20.82 -17.44
N ALA A 152 2.50 -20.57 -16.16
CA ALA A 152 2.28 -21.55 -15.10
C ALA A 152 0.79 -21.96 -15.00
N ALA A 153 -0.15 -21.03 -15.24
CA ALA A 153 -1.58 -21.33 -15.30
C ALA A 153 -1.96 -22.28 -16.46
N THR A 154 -1.16 -22.33 -17.53
CA THR A 154 -1.35 -23.26 -18.66
C THR A 154 -0.65 -24.61 -18.46
N GLY A 155 0.02 -24.82 -17.32
CA GLY A 155 0.74 -26.06 -17.03
C GLY A 155 2.21 -26.07 -17.46
N ASP A 156 2.81 -24.91 -17.73
CA ASP A 156 4.25 -24.81 -18.03
C ASP A 156 5.08 -25.19 -16.78
N GLU A 157 5.72 -26.35 -16.82
CA GLU A 157 6.50 -26.89 -15.69
C GLU A 157 7.71 -26.02 -15.31
N ASP A 158 8.35 -25.36 -16.27
CA ASP A 158 9.50 -24.49 -16.00
C ASP A 158 9.05 -23.21 -15.31
N ALA A 159 7.92 -22.64 -15.74
CA ALA A 159 7.29 -21.51 -15.06
C ALA A 159 6.85 -21.88 -13.63
N VAL A 160 6.22 -23.05 -13.45
CA VAL A 160 5.80 -23.56 -12.14
C VAL A 160 7.02 -23.73 -11.22
N ARG A 161 8.08 -24.38 -11.70
CA ARG A 161 9.31 -24.60 -10.94
C ARG A 161 9.99 -23.29 -10.57
N SER A 162 10.08 -22.35 -11.52
CA SER A 162 10.68 -21.04 -11.31
C SER A 162 9.93 -20.24 -10.24
N LEU A 163 8.59 -20.20 -10.32
CA LEU A 163 7.76 -19.48 -9.35
C LEU A 163 7.79 -20.13 -7.96
N SER A 164 7.76 -21.47 -7.90
CA SER A 164 7.79 -22.22 -6.64
C SER A 164 9.10 -22.08 -5.87
N ALA A 165 10.21 -21.77 -6.56
CA ALA A 165 11.52 -21.56 -5.94
C ALA A 165 11.64 -20.18 -5.25
N ILE A 166 10.72 -19.25 -5.49
CA ILE A 166 10.79 -17.89 -4.96
C ILE A 166 10.16 -17.85 -3.56
N ASN A 167 10.89 -17.31 -2.58
CA ASN A 167 10.29 -16.90 -1.30
C ASN A 167 9.47 -15.61 -1.50
N THR A 168 8.30 -15.73 -2.12
CA THR A 168 7.45 -14.61 -2.52
C THR A 168 6.99 -13.78 -1.33
N ARG A 169 6.67 -14.42 -0.20
CA ARG A 169 6.25 -13.74 1.03
C ARG A 169 7.38 -12.88 1.61
N GLY A 170 8.56 -13.45 1.76
CA GLY A 170 9.73 -12.74 2.25
C GLY A 170 10.13 -11.58 1.34
N TYR A 171 10.09 -11.81 0.03
CA TYR A 171 10.36 -10.79 -0.98
C TYR A 171 9.34 -9.63 -0.90
N ALA A 172 8.04 -9.93 -0.83
CA ALA A 172 6.99 -8.93 -0.69
C ALA A 172 7.16 -8.07 0.58
N ILE A 173 7.45 -8.69 1.73
CA ILE A 173 7.70 -7.96 2.99
C ILE A 173 8.89 -7.00 2.86
N VAL A 174 9.99 -7.44 2.23
CA VAL A 174 11.17 -6.59 2.02
C VAL A 174 10.85 -5.39 1.14
N CYS A 175 10.19 -5.61 -0.01
CA CYS A 175 9.80 -4.53 -0.91
C CYS A 175 8.82 -3.56 -0.25
N LEU A 176 7.83 -4.06 0.50
CA LEU A 176 6.87 -3.24 1.23
C LEU A 176 7.56 -2.39 2.31
N ARG A 177 8.49 -2.95 3.08
CA ARG A 177 9.26 -2.18 4.09
C ARG A 177 10.08 -1.06 3.46
N ARG A 178 10.70 -1.32 2.30
CA ARG A 178 11.45 -0.30 1.55
C ARG A 178 10.52 0.84 1.11
N TYR A 179 9.40 0.51 0.46
CA TYR A 179 8.41 1.51 0.06
C TYR A 179 7.85 2.29 1.25
N LEU A 180 7.45 1.62 2.33
CA LEU A 180 6.89 2.27 3.53
C LEU A 180 7.87 3.27 4.14
N ARG A 181 9.17 2.97 4.13
CA ARG A 181 10.22 3.88 4.62
C ARG A 181 10.34 5.12 3.73
N GLU A 182 10.44 4.93 2.41
CA GLU A 182 10.53 6.02 1.44
C GLU A 182 9.27 6.91 1.45
N ALA A 183 8.09 6.30 1.45
CA ALA A 183 6.82 6.99 1.52
C ALA A 183 6.68 7.79 2.81
N SER A 184 7.10 7.24 3.95
CA SER A 184 7.06 7.98 5.23
C SER A 184 8.02 9.16 5.26
N GLY A 185 9.24 8.99 4.70
CA GLY A 185 10.25 10.06 4.66
C GLY A 185 9.94 11.18 3.67
N SER A 186 9.16 10.90 2.63
CA SER A 186 8.77 11.90 1.62
C SER A 186 7.52 12.70 2.00
N MET A 187 6.74 12.24 2.98
CA MET A 187 5.56 12.98 3.41
C MET A 187 5.92 14.26 4.15
N LYS A 188 5.31 15.38 3.73
CA LYS A 188 5.42 16.66 4.46
C LYS A 188 5.01 16.47 5.94
N PRO A 189 5.74 17.04 6.91
CA PRO A 189 5.36 16.99 8.33
C PRO A 189 3.92 17.48 8.54
N PRO A 190 3.13 16.87 9.45
CA PRO A 190 1.80 17.38 9.79
C PRO A 190 1.86 18.84 10.25
N VAL A 191 0.77 19.58 10.02
CA VAL A 191 0.67 21.01 10.38
C VAL A 191 0.99 21.26 11.86
N LEU A 192 0.52 20.37 12.75
CA LEU A 192 0.79 20.47 14.19
C LEU A 192 2.27 20.31 14.52
N GLU A 193 2.98 19.41 13.84
CA GLU A 193 4.42 19.26 14.02
C GLU A 193 5.17 20.52 13.58
N GLN A 194 4.80 21.09 12.42
CA GLN A 194 5.40 22.33 11.95
C GLN A 194 5.17 23.49 12.93
N ALA A 195 3.97 23.57 13.53
CA ALA A 195 3.65 24.55 14.56
C ALA A 195 4.52 24.36 15.82
N CYS A 196 4.66 23.12 16.31
CA CYS A 196 5.53 22.79 17.44
C CYS A 196 7.00 23.15 17.16
N LEU A 197 7.52 22.81 15.98
CA LEU A 197 8.89 23.16 15.56
C LEU A 197 9.10 24.68 15.52
N LYS A 198 8.10 25.44 15.03
CA LYS A 198 8.17 26.89 14.98
C LYS A 198 8.18 27.51 16.38
N LEU A 199 7.34 27.02 17.29
CA LEU A 199 7.29 27.48 18.69
C LEU A 199 8.58 27.13 19.45
N GLY A 200 9.12 25.92 19.25
CA GLY A 200 10.39 25.52 19.86
C GLY A 200 11.58 26.37 19.42
N ARG A 201 11.61 26.80 18.15
CA ARG A 201 12.64 27.72 17.63
C ARG A 201 12.51 29.14 18.22
N LEU A 202 11.29 29.60 18.49
CA LEU A 202 11.07 30.89 19.14
C LEU A 202 11.57 30.89 20.59
N ASN A 203 11.42 29.76 21.30
CA ASN A 203 11.89 29.62 22.69
C ASN A 203 13.41 29.44 22.84
N LEU A 204 14.14 29.14 21.75
CA LEU A 204 15.61 29.02 21.74
C LEU A 204 16.30 30.29 21.18
N GLY A 205 15.53 31.28 20.75
CA GLY A 205 15.99 32.56 20.20
C GLY A 205 15.75 33.76 21.12
N SER A 206 15.40 33.52 22.38
CA SER A 206 15.20 34.50 23.46
C SER A 206 16.08 34.15 24.65
#